data_AF-A0A8J5SM14-F1
#
_entry.id   AF-A0A8J5SM14-F1
#
_cell.length_a   1.000
_cell.length_b   1.000
_cell.length_c   1.000
_cell.angle_alpha   90.00
_cell.angle_beta   90.00
_cell.angle_gamma   90.00
#
_symmetry.space_group_name_H-M   'P 1'
#
loop_
_entity.id
_entity.type
_entity.pdbx_description
1 polymer ?
#
loop_
_entity_poly.entity_id
_entity_poly.type
_entity_poly.pdbx_seq_one_letter_code
_entity_poly.pdbx_strand_id
1 'polypeptide(L)'
;MPPLFCTGHVTSPPPCDYSDGEWVQDSRPPLYNGTSCATIKDGQNCVAHGRPDTGYLYWQWQPRQCDLPAFSPEALLGWLRNKHLAFVGDSLARNQAESLLCLLSSRSPPELVYRDSEENKFRRWVFREHNATVSIFWSPLLVKVAEKAEHAGMRHNNVFLDSFDERWMSQLGTLDAAVLSVGHWYLIPGIYHDGGEVIGCHDCAEFNHTEIPFFGIFKRGDASVILVGDFWCGRGERG
;
A
#
# COMPACT_ATOMS: atom_id res chain seq x y z
N MET A 1 59.07 -22.85 -1.18
CA MET A 1 58.05 -21.78 -1.10
C MET A 1 56.90 -22.15 -2.01
N PRO A 2 55.69 -22.43 -1.49
CA PRO A 2 54.51 -22.57 -2.32
C PRO A 2 53.88 -21.18 -2.60
N PRO A 3 53.14 -21.02 -3.72
CA PRO A 3 52.55 -19.73 -4.08
C PRO A 3 51.32 -19.41 -3.21
N LEU A 4 51.17 -18.12 -2.90
CA LEU A 4 50.00 -17.54 -2.25
C LEU A 4 48.80 -17.64 -3.20
N PHE A 5 47.77 -18.39 -2.79
CA PHE A 5 46.44 -18.28 -3.39
C PHE A 5 45.82 -16.97 -2.93
N CYS A 6 45.68 -16.00 -3.82
CA CYS A 6 44.77 -14.87 -3.60
C CYS A 6 43.34 -15.41 -3.71
N THR A 7 42.73 -15.78 -2.58
CA THR A 7 41.27 -15.92 -2.50
C THR A 7 40.67 -14.53 -2.57
N GLY A 8 40.37 -14.07 -3.78
CA GLY A 8 39.52 -12.91 -3.98
C GLY A 8 38.16 -13.21 -3.36
N HIS A 9 37.80 -12.47 -2.31
CA HIS A 9 36.42 -12.40 -1.85
C HIS A 9 35.59 -11.84 -3.02
N VAL A 10 34.79 -12.70 -3.65
CA VAL A 10 33.71 -12.24 -4.53
C VAL A 10 32.66 -11.65 -3.59
N THR A 11 32.76 -10.36 -3.30
CA THR A 11 31.66 -9.60 -2.72
C THR A 11 30.55 -9.59 -3.75
N SER A 12 29.44 -10.29 -3.47
CA SER A 12 28.21 -10.15 -4.25
C SER A 12 27.88 -8.66 -4.35
N PRO A 13 27.47 -8.15 -5.53
CA PRO A 13 27.02 -6.77 -5.63
C PRO A 13 25.94 -6.50 -4.58
N PRO A 14 25.93 -5.31 -3.98
CA PRO A 14 24.91 -4.96 -3.00
C PRO A 14 23.51 -5.14 -3.62
N PRO A 15 22.52 -5.57 -2.82
CA PRO A 15 21.14 -5.67 -3.29
C PRO A 15 20.70 -4.32 -3.87
N CYS A 16 19.93 -4.35 -4.97
CA CYS A 16 19.51 -3.12 -5.62
C CYS A 16 18.57 -2.32 -4.71
N ASP A 17 18.90 -1.05 -4.51
CA ASP A 17 17.98 -0.08 -3.95
C ASP A 17 16.97 0.34 -5.02
N TYR A 18 15.81 -0.30 -5.02
CA TYR A 18 14.74 0.07 -5.93
C TYR A 18 14.16 1.45 -5.61
N SER A 19 14.42 2.02 -4.42
CA SER A 19 13.93 3.32 -3.95
C SER A 19 14.82 4.52 -4.32
N ASP A 20 15.89 4.30 -5.10
CA ASP A 20 16.72 5.36 -5.70
C ASP A 20 16.79 5.22 -7.22
N GLY A 21 16.46 6.29 -7.93
CA GLY A 21 16.22 6.26 -9.38
C GLY A 21 15.59 7.54 -9.89
N GLU A 22 15.01 7.44 -11.07
CA GLU A 22 14.29 8.53 -11.72
C GLU A 22 13.16 8.05 -12.63
N TRP A 23 12.20 8.94 -12.87
CA TRP A 23 11.19 8.73 -13.89
C TRP A 23 11.79 9.01 -15.27
N VAL A 24 11.71 8.02 -16.16
CA VAL A 24 12.15 8.13 -17.55
C VAL A 24 10.96 7.92 -18.49
N GLN A 25 11.01 8.53 -19.68
CA GLN A 25 10.00 8.26 -20.69
C GLN A 25 10.18 6.86 -21.27
N ASP A 26 9.08 6.12 -21.34
CA ASP A 26 9.01 4.79 -21.92
C ASP A 26 8.09 4.83 -23.14
N SER A 27 8.59 4.45 -24.30
CA SER A 27 7.82 4.42 -25.54
C SER A 27 6.87 3.22 -25.61
N ARG A 28 6.98 2.26 -24.70
CA ARG A 28 6.08 1.11 -24.63
C ARG A 28 4.68 1.55 -24.18
N PRO A 29 3.62 0.96 -24.74
CA PRO A 29 2.26 1.24 -24.30
C PRO A 29 2.03 0.77 -22.85
N PRO A 30 1.08 1.37 -22.13
CA PRO A 30 0.73 0.94 -20.79
C PRO A 30 0.24 -0.52 -20.80
N LEU A 31 0.55 -1.25 -19.73
CA LEU A 31 0.29 -2.69 -19.61
C LEU A 31 -1.22 -3.04 -19.57
N TYR A 32 -2.06 -2.06 -19.27
CA TYR A 32 -3.51 -2.15 -19.38
C TYR A 32 -4.08 -0.80 -19.81
N ASN A 33 -5.31 -0.79 -20.32
CA ASN A 33 -6.06 0.43 -20.57
C ASN A 33 -7.32 0.48 -19.70
N GLY A 34 -7.91 1.66 -19.55
CA GLY A 34 -9.10 1.85 -18.72
C GLY A 34 -10.34 1.08 -19.22
N THR A 35 -10.33 0.58 -20.45
CA THR A 35 -11.44 -0.17 -21.05
C THR A 35 -11.29 -1.69 -20.93
N SER A 36 -10.06 -2.21 -20.75
CA SER A 36 -9.79 -3.64 -20.63
C SER A 36 -9.88 -4.16 -19.20
N CYS A 37 -9.89 -3.27 -18.21
CA CYS A 37 -9.92 -3.65 -16.80
C CYS A 37 -11.28 -3.42 -16.13
N ALA A 38 -11.97 -4.50 -15.83
CA ALA A 38 -13.28 -4.46 -15.16
C ALA A 38 -13.23 -4.11 -13.66
N THR A 39 -12.03 -4.00 -13.07
CA THR A 39 -11.86 -3.72 -11.62
C THR A 39 -11.57 -2.26 -11.30
N ILE A 40 -11.28 -1.42 -12.30
CA ILE A 40 -11.08 0.03 -12.10
C ILE A 40 -12.43 0.66 -11.79
N LYS A 41 -12.50 1.48 -10.74
CA LYS A 41 -13.69 2.29 -10.45
C LYS A 41 -13.89 3.34 -11.53
N ASP A 42 -15.14 3.59 -11.92
CA ASP A 42 -15.47 4.60 -12.94
C ASP A 42 -14.77 5.94 -12.68
N GLY A 43 -14.78 6.45 -11.46
CA GLY A 43 -14.15 7.73 -11.08
C GLY A 43 -12.63 7.79 -11.24
N GLN A 44 -11.95 6.67 -11.52
CA GLN A 44 -10.50 6.59 -11.73
C GLN A 44 -10.13 6.40 -13.21
N ASN A 45 -11.11 6.24 -14.09
CA ASN A 45 -10.88 6.07 -15.52
C ASN A 45 -10.73 7.43 -16.21
N CYS A 46 -9.54 8.05 -16.11
CA CYS A 46 -9.29 9.38 -16.66
C CYS A 46 -9.61 9.49 -18.16
N VAL A 47 -9.37 8.43 -18.93
CA VAL A 47 -9.66 8.39 -20.38
C VAL A 47 -11.17 8.42 -20.61
N ALA A 48 -11.94 7.60 -19.88
CA ALA A 48 -13.40 7.61 -19.97
C ALA A 48 -14.00 8.95 -19.51
N HIS A 49 -13.34 9.65 -18.59
CA HIS A 49 -13.72 11.01 -18.14
C HIS A 49 -13.15 12.14 -18.99
N GLY A 50 -12.63 11.83 -20.18
CA GLY A 50 -12.30 12.84 -21.19
C GLY A 50 -10.97 13.57 -20.99
N ARG A 51 -10.05 13.04 -20.18
CA ARG A 51 -8.68 13.60 -20.08
C ARG A 51 -7.98 13.50 -21.45
N PRO A 52 -7.55 14.63 -22.05
CA PRO A 52 -7.05 14.63 -23.43
C PRO A 52 -5.57 14.26 -23.56
N ASP A 53 -4.75 14.53 -22.55
CA ASP A 53 -3.32 14.19 -22.56
C ASP A 53 -3.11 12.74 -22.13
N THR A 54 -2.25 11.99 -22.84
CA THR A 54 -1.92 10.59 -22.53
C THR A 54 -0.47 10.38 -22.12
N GLY A 55 0.36 11.44 -22.17
CA GLY A 55 1.80 11.36 -21.87
C GLY A 55 2.12 10.83 -20.47
N TYR A 56 1.19 10.95 -19.52
CA TYR A 56 1.35 10.40 -18.17
C TYR A 56 1.40 8.86 -18.13
N LEU A 57 0.92 8.18 -19.17
CA LEU A 57 0.92 6.71 -19.27
C LEU A 57 2.27 6.13 -19.72
N TYR A 58 3.18 6.98 -20.18
CA TYR A 58 4.44 6.61 -20.84
C TYR A 58 5.65 6.95 -19.97
N TRP A 59 5.49 6.81 -18.65
CA TRP A 59 6.56 6.98 -17.67
C TRP A 59 6.87 5.66 -16.99
N GLN A 60 8.15 5.37 -16.87
CA GLN A 60 8.65 4.21 -16.15
C GLN A 60 9.64 4.66 -15.07
N TRP A 61 9.56 3.99 -13.92
CA TRP A 61 10.57 4.13 -12.88
C TRP A 61 11.86 3.38 -13.26
N GLN A 62 13.00 4.05 -13.27
CA GLN A 62 14.32 3.47 -13.53
C GLN A 62 15.21 3.59 -12.28
N PRO A 63 15.51 2.49 -11.57
CA PRO A 63 16.48 2.49 -10.49
C PRO A 63 17.88 2.89 -10.99
N ARG A 64 18.67 3.62 -10.18
CA ARG A 64 20.00 4.11 -10.63
C ARG A 64 21.03 3.00 -10.78
N GLN A 65 20.94 1.99 -9.92
CA GLN A 65 22.00 0.99 -9.73
C GLN A 65 21.66 -0.38 -10.31
N CYS A 66 20.47 -0.54 -10.89
CA CYS A 66 20.04 -1.79 -11.51
C CYS A 66 18.88 -1.58 -12.49
N ASP A 67 18.58 -2.64 -13.24
CA ASP A 67 17.41 -2.68 -14.10
C ASP A 67 16.18 -3.20 -13.34
N LEU A 68 15.04 -2.53 -13.56
CA LEU A 68 13.75 -3.06 -13.14
C LEU A 68 13.25 -4.05 -14.21
N PRO A 69 13.06 -5.34 -13.88
CA PRO A 69 12.60 -6.31 -14.85
C PRO A 69 11.22 -5.95 -15.37
N ALA A 70 10.96 -6.25 -16.64
CA ALA A 70 9.63 -6.06 -17.23
C ALA A 70 8.59 -6.87 -16.44
N PHE A 71 7.44 -6.25 -16.18
CA PHE A 71 6.36 -6.91 -15.46
C PHE A 71 5.84 -8.11 -16.25
N SER A 72 5.74 -9.27 -15.59
CA SER A 72 5.18 -10.50 -16.16
C SER A 72 3.98 -10.95 -15.31
N PRO A 73 2.74 -10.84 -15.84
CA PRO A 73 1.54 -11.33 -15.15
C PRO A 73 1.64 -12.82 -14.81
N GLU A 74 2.18 -13.63 -15.71
CA GLU A 74 2.39 -15.08 -15.50
C GLU A 74 3.39 -15.33 -14.37
N ALA A 75 4.51 -14.61 -14.33
CA ALA A 75 5.51 -14.81 -13.27
C ALA A 75 4.93 -14.47 -11.89
N LEU A 76 4.19 -13.37 -11.78
CA LEU A 76 3.58 -12.98 -10.52
C LEU A 76 2.44 -13.93 -10.10
N LEU A 77 1.58 -14.35 -11.03
CA LEU A 77 0.54 -15.35 -10.76
C LEU A 77 1.15 -16.71 -10.39
N GLY A 78 2.29 -17.08 -11.00
CA GLY A 78 3.08 -18.25 -10.63
C GLY A 78 3.60 -18.16 -9.19
N TRP A 79 4.10 -16.98 -8.78
CA TRP A 79 4.51 -16.74 -7.39
C TRP A 79 3.32 -16.78 -6.43
N LEU A 80 2.17 -16.20 -6.81
CA LEU A 80 0.93 -16.18 -6.04
C LEU A 80 0.19 -17.53 -6.01
N ARG A 81 0.71 -18.57 -6.66
CA ARG A 81 0.02 -19.86 -6.75
C ARG A 81 -0.23 -20.44 -5.36
N ASN A 82 -1.49 -20.77 -5.07
CA ASN A 82 -1.97 -21.21 -3.75
C ASN A 82 -1.70 -20.21 -2.61
N LYS A 83 -1.56 -18.92 -2.93
CA LYS A 83 -1.28 -17.87 -1.95
C LYS A 83 -2.42 -16.88 -1.80
N HIS A 84 -2.47 -16.24 -0.65
CA HIS A 84 -3.36 -15.13 -0.35
C HIS A 84 -2.56 -13.84 -0.10
N LEU A 85 -2.65 -12.91 -1.06
CA LEU A 85 -2.13 -11.55 -0.95
C LEU A 85 -3.23 -10.59 -0.46
N ALA A 86 -2.94 -9.78 0.56
CA ALA A 86 -3.83 -8.73 1.02
C ALA A 86 -3.23 -7.33 0.81
N PHE A 87 -4.07 -6.38 0.43
CA PHE A 87 -3.79 -4.95 0.52
C PHE A 87 -4.62 -4.39 1.67
N VAL A 88 -3.96 -3.84 2.69
CA VAL A 88 -4.60 -3.34 3.91
C VAL A 88 -4.25 -1.87 4.07
N GLY A 89 -5.25 -1.00 4.13
CA GLY A 89 -4.96 0.42 4.26
C GLY A 89 -6.08 1.32 3.79
N ASP A 90 -5.67 2.49 3.32
CA ASP A 90 -6.54 3.55 2.84
C ASP A 90 -6.83 3.46 1.32
N SER A 91 -7.20 4.59 0.73
CA SER A 91 -7.50 4.69 -0.70
C SER A 91 -6.30 4.34 -1.59
N LEU A 92 -5.06 4.54 -1.14
CA LEU A 92 -3.84 4.23 -1.90
C LEU A 92 -3.62 2.71 -1.99
N ALA A 93 -3.70 1.97 -0.86
CA ALA A 93 -3.66 0.51 -0.87
C ALA A 93 -4.71 -0.08 -1.82
N ARG A 94 -5.93 0.46 -1.78
CA ARG A 94 -7.01 0.04 -2.68
C ARG A 94 -6.66 0.30 -4.15
N ASN A 95 -6.14 1.48 -4.48
CA ASN A 95 -5.79 1.84 -5.84
C ASN A 95 -4.65 0.96 -6.38
N GLN A 96 -3.65 0.65 -5.56
CA GLN A 96 -2.57 -0.27 -5.91
C GLN A 96 -3.09 -1.68 -6.19
N ALA A 97 -3.98 -2.19 -5.33
CA ALA A 97 -4.62 -3.47 -5.53
C ALA A 97 -5.43 -3.52 -6.83
N GLU A 98 -6.21 -2.47 -7.11
CA GLU A 98 -7.02 -2.36 -8.34
C GLU A 98 -6.11 -2.30 -9.58
N SER A 99 -5.01 -1.56 -9.54
CA SER A 99 -3.99 -1.55 -10.60
C SER A 99 -3.38 -2.95 -10.81
N LEU A 100 -3.04 -3.65 -9.72
CA LEU A 100 -2.51 -5.00 -9.80
C LEU A 100 -3.49 -5.99 -10.41
N LEU A 101 -4.78 -5.93 -10.02
CA LEU A 101 -5.83 -6.76 -10.60
C LEU A 101 -5.93 -6.57 -12.11
N CYS A 102 -5.78 -5.34 -12.62
CA CYS A 102 -5.75 -5.05 -14.06
C CYS A 102 -4.52 -5.62 -14.77
N LEU A 103 -3.35 -5.50 -14.15
CA LEU A 103 -2.12 -6.08 -14.68
C LEU A 103 -2.24 -7.59 -14.82
N LEU A 104 -2.83 -8.25 -13.82
CA LEU A 104 -3.03 -9.70 -13.81
C LEU A 104 -4.17 -10.17 -14.74
N SER A 105 -5.21 -9.35 -14.94
CA SER A 105 -6.35 -9.70 -15.79
C SER A 105 -5.99 -9.91 -17.26
N SER A 106 -4.85 -9.37 -17.70
CA SER A 106 -4.29 -9.63 -19.04
C SER A 106 -3.95 -11.12 -19.26
N ARG A 107 -3.70 -11.88 -18.20
CA ARG A 107 -3.34 -13.31 -18.24
C ARG A 107 -4.41 -14.23 -17.66
N SER A 108 -5.02 -13.85 -16.55
CA SER A 108 -6.08 -14.64 -15.91
C SER A 108 -7.15 -13.69 -15.38
N PRO A 109 -8.43 -13.84 -15.75
CA PRO A 109 -9.48 -12.96 -15.26
C PRO A 109 -9.67 -13.15 -13.74
N PRO A 110 -9.75 -12.07 -12.95
CA PRO A 110 -10.07 -12.16 -11.53
C PRO A 110 -11.57 -12.37 -11.32
N GLU A 111 -11.94 -13.37 -10.52
CA GLU A 111 -13.33 -13.60 -10.10
C GLU A 111 -13.57 -12.96 -8.74
N LEU A 112 -14.50 -12.00 -8.65
CA LEU A 112 -14.90 -11.42 -7.36
C LEU A 112 -15.75 -12.43 -6.59
N VAL A 113 -15.21 -12.98 -5.51
CA VAL A 113 -15.88 -14.02 -4.69
C VAL A 113 -16.46 -13.48 -3.39
N TYR A 114 -16.03 -12.29 -2.95
CA TYR A 114 -16.57 -11.63 -1.77
C TYR A 114 -16.56 -10.12 -1.94
N ARG A 115 -17.66 -9.50 -1.51
CA ARG A 115 -17.84 -8.06 -1.38
C ARG A 115 -18.72 -7.84 -0.16
N ASP A 116 -18.26 -7.00 0.75
CA ASP A 116 -19.06 -6.62 1.92
C ASP A 116 -20.18 -5.64 1.57
N SER A 117 -21.22 -5.60 2.41
CA SER A 117 -22.34 -4.67 2.27
C SER A 117 -22.00 -3.24 2.70
N GLU A 118 -20.90 -3.01 3.42
CA GLU A 118 -20.48 -1.71 3.92
C GLU A 118 -19.63 -0.95 2.89
N GLU A 119 -20.27 -0.37 1.87
CA GLU A 119 -19.64 0.56 0.92
C GLU A 119 -18.40 0.02 0.16
N ASN A 120 -18.26 -1.31 0.00
CA ASN A 120 -17.11 -1.96 -0.64
C ASN A 120 -15.79 -1.78 0.13
N LYS A 121 -15.84 -1.75 1.48
CA LYS A 121 -14.66 -1.70 2.34
C LYS A 121 -13.82 -2.98 2.24
N PHE A 122 -14.42 -4.13 1.93
CA PHE A 122 -13.73 -5.41 1.81
C PHE A 122 -14.10 -6.15 0.53
N ARG A 123 -13.09 -6.57 -0.22
CA ARG A 123 -13.28 -7.32 -1.46
C ARG A 123 -12.24 -8.42 -1.60
N ARG A 124 -12.63 -9.55 -2.18
CA ARG A 124 -11.76 -10.69 -2.44
C ARG A 124 -11.96 -11.19 -3.86
N TRP A 125 -10.84 -11.37 -4.55
CA TRP A 125 -10.78 -11.96 -5.88
C TRP A 125 -9.99 -13.25 -5.87
N VAL A 126 -10.38 -14.18 -6.73
CA VAL A 126 -9.69 -15.44 -6.96
C VAL A 126 -9.30 -15.55 -8.43
N PHE A 127 -8.04 -15.92 -8.68
CA PHE A 127 -7.54 -16.33 -9.99
C PHE A 127 -7.51 -17.86 -10.03
N ARG A 128 -8.58 -18.47 -10.59
CA ARG A 128 -8.86 -19.92 -10.49
C ARG A 128 -7.73 -20.80 -11.01
N GLU A 129 -7.11 -20.45 -12.14
CA GLU A 129 -5.98 -21.22 -12.73
C GLU A 129 -4.77 -21.34 -11.81
N HIS A 130 -4.59 -20.36 -10.93
CA HIS A 130 -3.46 -20.25 -10.02
C HIS A 130 -3.84 -20.60 -8.59
N ASN A 131 -5.14 -20.77 -8.30
CA ASN A 131 -5.66 -20.81 -6.94
C ASN A 131 -5.07 -19.65 -6.09
N ALA A 132 -4.94 -18.48 -6.71
CA ALA A 132 -4.36 -17.30 -6.09
C ALA A 132 -5.48 -16.37 -5.61
N THR A 133 -5.34 -15.84 -4.41
CA THR A 133 -6.33 -14.94 -3.80
C THR A 133 -5.72 -13.56 -3.60
N VAL A 134 -6.44 -12.52 -4.02
CA VAL A 134 -6.10 -11.12 -3.72
C VAL A 134 -7.25 -10.50 -2.95
N SER A 135 -6.98 -9.87 -1.81
CA SER A 135 -7.99 -9.18 -1.00
C SER A 135 -7.63 -7.72 -0.75
N ILE A 136 -8.65 -6.90 -0.59
CA ILE A 136 -8.53 -5.51 -0.12
C ILE A 136 -9.25 -5.41 1.20
N PHE A 137 -8.55 -4.87 2.20
CA PHE A 137 -9.09 -4.53 3.51
C PHE A 137 -8.99 -3.03 3.74
N TRP A 138 -10.13 -2.36 3.81
CA TRP A 138 -10.19 -0.96 4.20
C TRP A 138 -9.90 -0.83 5.69
N SER A 139 -8.69 -0.37 6.00
CA SER A 139 -8.23 -0.10 7.35
C SER A 139 -7.27 1.10 7.30
N PRO A 140 -7.79 2.32 7.13
CA PRO A 140 -6.98 3.48 6.74
C PRO A 140 -5.92 3.90 7.77
N LEU A 141 -6.11 3.52 9.03
CA LEU A 141 -5.16 3.76 10.11
C LEU A 141 -4.52 2.45 10.63
N LEU A 142 -4.84 1.31 10.03
CA LEU A 142 -4.45 -0.08 10.38
C LEU A 142 -4.90 -0.58 11.76
N VAL A 143 -5.17 0.35 12.67
CA VAL A 143 -5.64 0.13 14.04
C VAL A 143 -7.15 0.30 14.15
N LYS A 144 -7.70 -0.05 15.31
CA LYS A 144 -9.11 0.16 15.63
C LYS A 144 -9.41 1.66 15.64
N VAL A 145 -10.50 2.03 14.97
CA VAL A 145 -10.95 3.42 14.86
C VAL A 145 -12.45 3.49 15.08
N ALA A 146 -12.90 4.46 15.87
CA ALA A 146 -14.28 4.94 15.81
C ALA A 146 -14.31 6.18 14.91
N GLU A 147 -14.66 5.96 13.64
CA GLU A 147 -14.67 6.99 12.59
C GLU A 147 -15.78 8.02 12.84
N LYS A 148 -15.53 9.27 12.44
CA LYS A 148 -16.55 10.35 12.34
C LYS A 148 -17.28 10.62 13.66
N ALA A 149 -16.58 10.51 14.80
CA ALA A 149 -17.09 11.02 16.06
C ALA A 149 -17.24 12.55 15.98
N GLU A 150 -18.25 13.10 16.63
CA GLU A 150 -18.50 14.54 16.65
C GLU A 150 -18.47 15.02 18.11
N HIS A 151 -17.61 15.99 18.39
CA HIS A 151 -17.55 16.66 19.68
C HIS A 151 -17.33 18.15 19.44
N ALA A 152 -18.09 18.99 20.14
CA ALA A 152 -18.04 20.45 20.00
C ALA A 152 -18.22 20.97 18.54
N GLY A 153 -18.88 20.21 17.66
CA GLY A 153 -19.06 20.55 16.24
C GLY A 153 -17.88 20.16 15.33
N MET A 154 -16.83 19.54 15.90
CA MET A 154 -15.67 19.05 15.17
C MET A 154 -15.74 17.54 14.96
N ARG A 155 -15.67 17.12 13.70
CA ARG A 155 -15.56 15.70 13.34
C ARG A 155 -14.12 15.24 13.50
N HIS A 156 -13.93 14.16 14.26
CA HIS A 156 -12.63 13.57 14.52
C HIS A 156 -12.73 12.04 14.55
N ASN A 157 -11.59 11.39 14.40
CA ASN A 157 -11.45 9.95 14.60
C ASN A 157 -10.98 9.67 16.02
N ASN A 158 -11.55 8.67 16.69
CA ASN A 158 -10.92 8.10 17.89
C ASN A 158 -10.07 6.90 17.45
N VAL A 159 -8.77 7.00 17.66
CA VAL A 159 -7.77 6.06 17.14
C VAL A 159 -7.12 5.34 18.31
N PHE A 160 -7.27 4.02 18.37
CA PHE A 160 -6.80 3.19 19.49
C PHE A 160 -5.51 2.48 19.09
N LEU A 161 -4.36 3.00 19.48
CA LEU A 161 -3.04 2.53 19.04
C LEU A 161 -2.64 1.17 19.61
N ASP A 162 -3.24 0.80 20.73
CA ASP A 162 -3.04 -0.47 21.43
C ASP A 162 -3.85 -1.64 20.82
N SER A 163 -4.69 -1.36 19.84
CA SER A 163 -5.68 -2.30 19.30
C SER A 163 -5.68 -2.29 17.78
N PHE A 164 -5.31 -3.39 17.14
CA PHE A 164 -5.41 -3.49 15.69
C PHE A 164 -6.85 -3.54 15.20
N ASP A 165 -7.07 -3.23 13.91
CA ASP A 165 -8.36 -3.46 13.27
C ASP A 165 -8.61 -4.97 13.07
N GLU A 166 -9.53 -5.50 13.87
CA GLU A 166 -9.94 -6.91 13.87
C GLU A 166 -10.40 -7.43 12.50
N ARG A 167 -10.89 -6.56 11.61
CA ARG A 167 -11.44 -6.98 10.31
C ARG A 167 -10.38 -7.63 9.42
N TRP A 168 -9.15 -7.12 9.44
CA TRP A 168 -8.04 -7.73 8.69
C TRP A 168 -7.20 -8.66 9.58
N MET A 169 -7.03 -8.32 10.86
CA MET A 169 -6.25 -9.14 11.80
C MET A 169 -6.84 -10.53 12.03
N SER A 170 -8.18 -10.67 12.04
CA SER A 170 -8.84 -11.98 12.14
C SER A 170 -8.52 -12.91 10.97
N GLN A 171 -8.03 -12.38 9.85
CA GLN A 171 -7.61 -13.14 8.66
C GLN A 171 -6.09 -13.35 8.60
N LEU A 172 -5.31 -12.82 9.54
CA LEU A 172 -3.84 -12.81 9.44
C LEU A 172 -3.25 -14.21 9.24
N GLY A 173 -3.82 -15.22 9.91
CA GLY A 173 -3.40 -16.63 9.77
C GLY A 173 -3.67 -17.26 8.40
N THR A 174 -4.42 -16.60 7.53
CA THR A 174 -4.69 -17.07 6.16
C THR A 174 -3.90 -16.31 5.10
N LEU A 175 -3.18 -15.25 5.47
CA LEU A 175 -2.43 -14.41 4.53
C LEU A 175 -1.02 -14.98 4.32
N ASP A 176 -0.59 -15.09 3.06
CA ASP A 176 0.79 -15.38 2.71
C ASP A 176 1.64 -14.11 2.59
N ALA A 177 1.00 -12.99 2.25
CA ALA A 177 1.63 -11.69 2.09
C ALA A 177 0.62 -10.57 2.31
N ALA A 178 1.09 -9.44 2.84
CA ALA A 178 0.31 -8.22 3.00
C ALA A 178 1.10 -7.00 2.52
N VAL A 179 0.45 -6.14 1.77
CA VAL A 179 0.89 -4.77 1.47
C VAL A 179 0.09 -3.86 2.36
N LEU A 180 0.78 -3.20 3.29
CA LEU A 180 0.18 -2.20 4.16
C LEU A 180 0.31 -0.84 3.48
N SER A 181 -0.66 0.06 3.66
CA SER A 181 -0.53 1.46 3.25
C SER A 181 -1.24 2.34 4.26
N VAL A 182 -0.53 3.37 4.73
CA VAL A 182 -1.02 4.28 5.76
C VAL A 182 -0.31 5.62 5.63
N GLY A 183 -1.03 6.70 5.86
CA GLY A 183 -0.47 8.04 5.76
C GLY A 183 -1.52 9.11 5.93
N HIS A 184 -2.13 9.55 4.82
CA HIS A 184 -2.95 10.76 4.76
C HIS A 184 -4.15 10.78 5.73
N TRP A 185 -4.62 9.63 6.22
CA TRP A 185 -5.68 9.58 7.22
C TRP A 185 -5.27 10.09 8.60
N TYR A 186 -3.98 10.08 8.93
CA TYR A 186 -3.44 10.73 10.14
C TYR A 186 -3.41 12.25 10.03
N LEU A 187 -3.73 12.84 8.87
CA LEU A 187 -3.91 14.29 8.69
C LEU A 187 -5.35 14.74 8.96
N ILE A 188 -6.28 13.79 9.15
CA ILE A 188 -7.64 14.10 9.58
C ILE A 188 -7.61 14.27 11.11
N PRO A 189 -8.35 15.24 11.67
CA PRO A 189 -8.42 15.39 13.11
C PRO A 189 -8.71 14.08 13.84
N GLY A 190 -7.95 13.83 14.90
CA GLY A 190 -8.03 12.56 15.61
C GLY A 190 -7.54 12.64 17.04
N ILE A 191 -8.21 11.92 17.93
CA ILE A 191 -7.79 11.72 19.32
C ILE A 191 -7.15 10.34 19.41
N TYR A 192 -5.94 10.30 19.95
CA TYR A 192 -5.13 9.09 20.07
C TYR A 192 -5.24 8.51 21.46
N HIS A 193 -5.62 7.24 21.52
CA HIS A 193 -5.76 6.46 22.74
C HIS A 193 -4.71 5.35 22.77
N ASP A 194 -4.14 5.10 23.94
CA ASP A 194 -3.21 4.00 24.20
C ASP A 194 -3.43 3.45 25.61
N GLY A 195 -3.70 2.16 25.75
CA GLY A 195 -4.01 1.54 27.05
C GLY A 195 -5.28 2.09 27.72
N GLY A 196 -6.20 2.66 26.95
CA GLY A 196 -7.41 3.33 27.44
C GLY A 196 -7.23 4.80 27.84
N GLU A 197 -6.02 5.36 27.75
CA GLU A 197 -5.72 6.75 28.08
C GLU A 197 -5.57 7.61 26.82
N VAL A 198 -5.99 8.88 26.88
CA VAL A 198 -5.75 9.83 25.79
C VAL A 198 -4.31 10.34 25.87
N ILE A 199 -3.50 10.00 24.88
CA ILE A 199 -2.08 10.37 24.83
C ILE A 199 -1.81 11.64 24.02
N GLY A 200 -2.81 12.13 23.30
CA GLY A 200 -2.76 13.35 22.50
C GLY A 200 -3.73 13.33 21.33
N CYS A 201 -3.57 14.25 20.41
CA CYS A 201 -4.45 14.39 19.25
C CYS A 201 -3.76 15.11 18.10
N HIS A 202 -4.38 15.10 16.92
CA HIS A 202 -3.96 15.86 15.76
C HIS A 202 -5.05 16.86 15.36
N ASP A 203 -4.63 18.08 15.01
CA ASP A 203 -5.49 19.18 14.57
C ASP A 203 -6.69 19.35 15.50
N CYS A 204 -6.38 19.52 16.79
CA CYS A 204 -7.35 19.41 17.87
C CYS A 204 -7.29 20.62 18.80
N ALA A 205 -7.04 21.82 18.27
CA ALA A 205 -6.91 23.05 19.05
C ALA A 205 -8.11 23.35 19.97
N GLU A 206 -9.29 22.83 19.63
CA GLU A 206 -10.51 22.96 20.44
C GLU A 206 -10.61 21.93 21.57
N PHE A 207 -9.77 20.89 21.55
CA PHE A 207 -9.66 19.89 22.60
C PHE A 207 -8.52 20.26 23.55
N ASN A 208 -8.74 20.11 24.85
CA ASN A 208 -7.70 20.34 25.87
C ASN A 208 -6.73 19.15 25.96
N HIS A 209 -6.18 18.75 24.81
CA HIS A 209 -5.30 17.60 24.63
C HIS A 209 -3.97 18.05 24.02
N THR A 210 -2.93 17.25 24.21
CA THR A 210 -1.60 17.57 23.67
C THR A 210 -1.56 17.27 22.17
N GLU A 211 -1.24 18.29 21.36
CA GLU A 211 -1.04 18.13 19.91
C GLU A 211 0.16 17.19 19.64
N ILE A 212 -0.06 16.21 18.78
CA ILE A 212 0.93 15.29 18.24
C ILE A 212 1.11 15.63 16.76
N PRO A 213 2.31 16.05 16.32
CA PRO A 213 2.53 16.33 14.92
C PRO A 213 2.41 15.05 14.08
N PHE A 214 2.11 15.19 12.79
CA PHE A 214 1.92 14.06 11.87
C PHE A 214 2.98 12.95 12.00
N PHE A 215 4.28 13.30 11.99
CA PHE A 215 5.34 12.30 12.15
C PHE A 215 5.54 11.82 13.59
N GLY A 216 5.01 12.54 14.57
CA GLY A 216 5.09 12.21 15.99
C GLY A 216 4.36 10.91 16.33
N ILE A 217 3.20 10.67 15.70
CA ILE A 217 2.41 9.46 15.96
C ILE A 217 3.15 8.19 15.51
N PHE A 218 3.82 8.24 14.36
CA PHE A 218 4.60 7.12 13.82
C PHE A 218 5.88 6.84 14.61
N LYS A 219 6.39 7.83 15.37
CA LYS A 219 7.59 7.68 16.21
C LYS A 219 7.31 7.15 17.61
N ARG A 220 6.06 7.23 18.07
CA ARG A 220 5.64 6.77 19.41
C ARG A 220 5.33 5.27 19.47
N GLY A 221 5.33 4.59 18.32
CA GLY A 221 5.14 3.14 18.26
C GLY A 221 6.40 2.38 18.69
N ASP A 222 6.57 2.16 20.00
CA ASP A 222 7.19 0.93 20.47
C ASP A 222 6.15 -0.19 20.29
N ALA A 223 6.45 -1.17 19.44
CA ALA A 223 5.66 -2.34 19.06
C ALA A 223 4.73 -2.22 17.81
N SER A 224 5.18 -2.88 16.74
CA SER A 224 4.36 -3.69 15.82
C SER A 224 3.74 -3.07 14.56
N VAL A 225 3.88 -1.78 14.29
CA VAL A 225 3.51 -1.24 12.97
C VAL A 225 4.74 -1.17 12.07
N ILE A 226 4.99 -2.24 11.30
CA ILE A 226 5.88 -2.14 10.13
C ILE A 226 5.13 -1.28 9.11
N LEU A 227 5.47 0.00 9.10
CA LEU A 227 5.02 0.95 8.11
C LEU A 227 5.72 0.63 6.78
N VAL A 228 5.03 -0.10 5.89
CA VAL A 228 5.21 0.17 4.47
C VAL A 228 4.22 1.29 4.17
N GLY A 229 4.61 2.53 4.46
CA GLY A 229 3.99 3.64 3.76
C GLY A 229 4.40 3.54 2.31
N ASP A 230 3.56 3.99 1.37
CA ASP A 230 4.05 4.45 0.08
C ASP A 230 4.96 5.66 0.31
N PHE A 231 6.18 5.38 0.74
CA PHE A 231 7.28 6.33 0.85
C PHE A 231 8.29 5.95 -0.22
N TRP A 232 7.97 6.33 -1.45
CA TRP A 232 8.98 6.91 -2.31
C TRP A 232 9.28 8.31 -1.78
N CYS A 233 10.17 8.41 -0.80
CA CYS A 233 10.75 9.70 -0.43
C CYS A 233 12.15 9.48 0.14
N GLY A 234 13.15 9.89 -0.64
CA GLY A 234 14.49 10.10 -0.14
C GLY A 234 14.54 11.19 0.93
N ARG A 235 15.47 11.01 1.86
CA ARG A 235 16.23 12.06 2.55
C ARG A 235 17.64 11.47 2.69
N GLY A 236 18.71 12.11 2.24
CA GLY A 236 18.94 13.54 2.30
C GLY A 236 19.29 13.94 3.74
N GLU A 237 20.37 13.39 4.28
CA GLU A 237 21.08 14.00 5.41
C GLU A 237 22.57 14.12 5.10
N ARG A 238 23.07 15.29 5.47
CA ARG A 238 24.34 15.90 5.11
C ARG A 238 25.49 15.22 5.85
N GLY A 239 26.59 14.99 5.13
CA GLY A 239 27.96 15.12 5.62
C GLY A 239 28.60 16.29 4.90
#